data_AF-A0A4Q1TLH4-F1
#
_entry.id   AF-A0A4Q1TLH4-F1
#
_cell.length_a   1.000
_cell.length_b   1.000
_cell.length_c   1.000
_cell.angle_alpha   90.00
_cell.angle_beta   90.00
_cell.angle_gamma   90.00
#
_symmetry.space_group_name_H-M   'P 1'
#
loop_
_entity.id
_entity.type
_entity.pdbx_description
1 polymer ?
#
loop_
_entity_poly.entity_id
_entity_poly.type
_entity_poly.pdbx_seq_one_letter_code
_entity_poly.pdbx_strand_id
1 'polypeptide(L)'
;MWVVADEARLFLNALLIYNRFGEGDPIMQAKALVLVLSVALAGCQTQSGDIEVAPVPVPGADHALQMSNTPDVGYNPEDKEDRERHALNYLKTRCPAGRIIKESVIETGTSDLGRPARTYMIYVKC
;
A
#
# COMPACT_ATOMS: atom_id res chain seq x y z
N MET A 1 -15.34 -10.00 3.43
CA MET A 1 -15.81 -9.79 2.05
C MET A 1 -17.00 -8.84 2.07
N TRP A 2 -16.76 -7.56 2.37
CA TRP A 2 -17.83 -6.56 2.52
C TRP A 2 -17.43 -5.15 2.03
N VAL A 3 -16.22 -4.94 1.49
CA VAL A 3 -15.75 -3.61 1.05
C VAL A 3 -15.93 -3.39 -0.45
N VAL A 4 -15.83 -4.45 -1.28
CA VAL A 4 -15.94 -4.33 -2.76
C VAL A 4 -17.38 -4.07 -3.22
N ALA A 5 -18.39 -4.50 -2.46
CA ALA A 5 -19.80 -4.32 -2.82
C ALA A 5 -20.30 -2.87 -2.62
N ASP A 6 -19.59 -2.06 -1.85
CA ASP A 6 -19.97 -0.68 -1.54
C ASP A 6 -19.50 0.30 -2.64
N GLU A 7 -18.34 0.03 -3.25
CA GLU A 7 -17.76 0.87 -4.30
C GLU A 7 -18.56 0.80 -5.60
N ALA A 8 -19.04 -0.38 -5.99
CA ALA A 8 -19.88 -0.53 -7.20
C ALA A 8 -21.19 0.27 -7.11
N ARG A 9 -21.74 0.45 -5.90
CA ARG A 9 -22.93 1.28 -5.65
C ARG A 9 -22.62 2.77 -5.77
N LEU A 10 -21.44 3.20 -5.31
CA LEU A 10 -20.96 4.58 -5.46
C LEU A 10 -20.75 4.93 -6.94
N PHE A 11 -20.15 4.03 -7.73
CA PHE A 11 -19.97 4.21 -9.17
C PHE A 11 -21.32 4.29 -9.91
N LEU A 12 -22.26 3.40 -9.60
CA LEU A 12 -23.57 3.39 -10.26
C LEU A 12 -24.40 4.63 -9.90
N ASN A 13 -24.35 5.10 -8.64
CA ASN A 13 -25.02 6.33 -8.22
C ASN A 13 -24.39 7.57 -8.86
N ALA A 14 -23.07 7.65 -8.96
CA ALA A 14 -22.38 8.74 -9.64
C ALA A 14 -22.74 8.80 -11.14
N LEU A 15 -22.81 7.64 -11.80
CA LEU A 15 -23.20 7.53 -13.21
C LEU A 15 -24.68 7.93 -13.44
N LEU A 16 -25.58 7.58 -12.52
CA LEU A 16 -27.00 7.95 -12.58
C LEU A 16 -27.22 9.45 -12.33
N ILE A 17 -26.43 10.07 -11.45
CA ILE A 17 -26.47 11.52 -11.20
C ILE A 17 -25.97 12.29 -12.44
N TYR A 18 -24.93 11.79 -13.10
CA TYR A 18 -24.38 12.39 -14.33
C TYR A 18 -25.39 12.36 -15.49
N ASN A 19 -26.05 11.22 -15.74
CA ASN A 19 -27.03 11.09 -16.82
C ASN A 19 -28.33 11.89 -16.58
N ARG A 20 -28.59 12.36 -15.35
CA ARG A 20 -29.74 13.21 -15.00
C ARG A 20 -29.50 14.70 -15.24
N PHE A 21 -28.24 15.12 -15.43
CA PHE A 21 -27.83 16.51 -15.62
C PHE A 21 -27.64 16.88 -17.10
N GLY A 22 -28.46 16.29 -17.97
CA GLY A 22 -28.37 16.39 -19.43
C GLY A 22 -29.00 17.63 -20.06
N GLU A 23 -28.96 18.80 -19.42
CA GLU A 23 -29.35 20.07 -20.06
C GLU A 23 -28.75 21.27 -19.29
N GLY A 24 -27.49 21.61 -19.57
CA GLY A 24 -26.83 22.73 -18.91
C GLY A 24 -25.54 23.17 -19.58
N ASP A 25 -25.33 24.48 -19.61
CA ASP A 25 -24.28 25.21 -20.32
C ASP A 25 -22.88 24.57 -20.32
N PRO A 26 -22.15 24.64 -21.45
CA PRO A 26 -20.86 23.97 -21.64
C PRO A 26 -19.78 24.39 -20.63
N ILE A 27 -19.93 25.56 -20.00
CA ILE A 27 -19.03 26.08 -18.97
C ILE A 27 -19.18 25.33 -17.63
N MET A 28 -20.37 24.81 -17.31
CA MET A 28 -20.61 24.01 -16.10
C MET A 28 -20.12 22.57 -16.23
N GLN A 29 -20.16 22.00 -17.43
CA GLN A 29 -19.67 20.64 -17.68
C GLN A 29 -18.16 20.52 -17.51
N ALA A 30 -17.39 21.53 -17.95
CA ALA A 30 -15.94 21.56 -17.77
C ALA A 30 -15.53 21.55 -16.29
N LYS A 31 -16.27 22.27 -15.43
CA LYS A 31 -16.01 22.31 -13.99
C LYS A 31 -16.34 21.00 -13.28
N ALA A 32 -17.42 20.34 -13.69
CA ALA A 32 -17.80 19.03 -13.17
C ALA A 32 -16.78 17.95 -13.55
N LEU A 33 -16.24 17.99 -14.76
CA LEU A 33 -15.23 17.04 -15.24
C LEU A 33 -13.93 17.12 -14.43
N VAL A 34 -13.49 18.33 -14.09
CA VAL A 34 -12.29 18.59 -13.26
C VAL A 34 -12.46 18.05 -11.84
N LEU A 35 -13.66 18.20 -11.25
CA LEU A 35 -13.95 17.70 -9.91
C LEU A 35 -13.97 16.17 -9.84
N VAL A 36 -14.52 15.48 -10.85
CA VAL A 36 -14.54 14.00 -10.87
C VAL A 36 -13.14 13.42 -11.06
N LEU A 37 -12.30 14.05 -11.90
CA LEU A 37 -10.92 13.59 -12.12
C LEU A 37 -10.05 13.72 -10.85
N SER A 38 -10.33 14.72 -10.01
CA SER A 38 -9.60 14.98 -8.76
C SER A 38 -9.80 13.89 -7.70
N VAL A 39 -10.99 13.27 -7.66
CA VAL A 39 -11.31 12.22 -6.67
C VAL A 39 -10.73 10.86 -7.09
N ALA A 40 -10.61 10.60 -8.39
CA ALA A 40 -10.04 9.35 -8.90
C ALA A 40 -8.54 9.20 -8.61
N LEU A 41 -7.80 10.31 -8.50
CA LEU A 41 -6.35 10.31 -8.27
C LEU A 41 -5.95 10.30 -6.78
N ALA A 42 -6.89 10.57 -5.87
CA ALA A 42 -6.61 10.58 -4.43
C ALA A 42 -6.41 9.16 -3.83
N GLY A 43 -6.76 8.11 -4.57
CA GLY A 43 -6.68 6.71 -4.12
C GLY A 43 -5.32 6.04 -4.31
N CYS A 44 -4.37 6.65 -5.04
CA CYS A 44 -3.02 6.11 -5.23
C CYS A 44 -2.02 6.78 -4.28
N GLN A 45 -2.27 6.73 -2.98
CA GLN A 45 -1.22 7.00 -2.00
C GLN A 45 -0.36 5.73 -1.92
N THR A 46 0.70 5.67 -2.73
CA THR A 46 1.77 4.69 -2.56
C THR A 46 2.29 4.83 -1.13
N GLN A 47 2.07 3.82 -0.30
CA GLN A 47 2.62 3.75 1.05
C GLN A 47 4.14 3.63 0.91
N SER A 48 4.84 4.76 1.04
CA SER A 48 6.30 4.86 0.92
C SER A 48 7.02 4.46 2.21
N GLY A 49 6.73 3.26 2.70
CA GLY A 49 7.73 2.50 3.44
C GLY A 49 8.61 1.83 2.39
N ASP A 50 9.92 2.07 2.43
CA ASP A 50 10.89 1.60 1.42
C ASP A 50 11.01 0.05 1.47
N ILE A 51 10.00 -0.63 0.90
CA ILE A 51 9.94 -2.08 0.78
C ILE A 51 10.48 -2.45 -0.59
N GLU A 52 11.64 -3.10 -0.59
CA GLU A 52 12.24 -3.66 -1.81
C GLU A 52 11.99 -5.17 -1.88
N VAL A 53 11.73 -5.68 -3.08
CA VAL A 53 11.64 -7.13 -3.31
C VAL A 53 13.05 -7.67 -3.53
N ALA A 54 13.48 -8.56 -2.66
CA ALA A 54 14.79 -9.20 -2.73
C ALA A 54 14.68 -10.61 -3.35
N PRO A 55 15.80 -11.17 -3.86
CA PRO A 55 15.88 -12.60 -4.15
C PRO A 55 15.50 -13.44 -2.92
N VAL A 56 14.96 -14.65 -3.14
CA VAL A 56 14.50 -15.53 -2.06
C VAL A 56 15.56 -16.60 -1.73
N PRO A 57 16.45 -16.37 -0.74
CA PRO A 57 17.45 -17.35 -0.33
C PRO A 57 16.92 -18.44 0.61
N VAL A 58 15.70 -18.29 1.14
CA VAL A 58 15.15 -19.19 2.17
C VAL A 58 14.28 -20.27 1.53
N PRO A 59 14.59 -21.56 1.70
CA PRO A 59 13.75 -22.64 1.22
C PRO A 59 12.33 -22.54 1.81
N GLY A 60 11.32 -22.62 0.94
CA GLY A 60 9.92 -22.58 1.34
C GLY A 60 9.32 -21.19 1.49
N ALA A 61 10.07 -20.12 1.25
CA ALA A 61 9.51 -18.79 1.00
C ALA A 61 9.19 -18.61 -0.49
N ASP A 62 8.14 -17.85 -0.78
CA ASP A 62 7.76 -17.43 -2.13
C ASP A 62 8.18 -15.98 -2.39
N HIS A 63 8.29 -15.18 -1.34
CA HIS A 63 8.72 -13.79 -1.40
C HIS A 63 9.73 -13.45 -0.30
N ALA A 64 10.65 -12.55 -0.62
CA ALA A 64 11.55 -11.92 0.34
C ALA A 64 11.41 -10.41 0.18
N LEU A 65 11.14 -9.73 1.29
CA LEU A 65 10.99 -8.29 1.36
C LEU A 65 12.09 -7.71 2.23
N GLN A 66 12.71 -6.65 1.74
CA GLN A 66 13.70 -5.87 2.46
C GLN A 66 13.06 -4.58 2.95
N MET A 67 13.30 -4.22 4.21
CA MET A 67 12.75 -3.03 4.84
C MET A 67 13.83 -2.33 5.65
N SER A 68 14.01 -1.02 5.49
CA SER A 68 14.90 -0.25 6.36
C SER A 68 14.22 0.08 7.70
N ASN A 69 15.01 0.40 8.73
CA ASN A 69 14.48 0.86 10.02
C ASN A 69 14.16 2.36 10.07
N THR A 70 13.85 2.94 8.91
CA THR A 70 13.46 4.35 8.79
C THR A 70 11.98 4.50 9.20
N PRO A 71 11.66 5.30 10.23
CA PRO A 71 10.28 5.53 10.63
C PRO A 71 9.53 6.33 9.57
N ASP A 72 8.26 5.97 9.32
CA ASP A 72 7.36 6.68 8.43
C ASP A 72 5.98 6.88 9.09
N VAL A 73 5.16 7.76 8.54
CA VAL A 73 3.84 8.10 9.09
C VAL A 73 2.95 6.85 9.11
N GLY A 74 2.58 6.42 10.32
CA GLY A 74 1.74 5.24 10.52
C GLY A 74 2.46 3.89 10.41
N TYR A 75 3.80 3.91 10.41
CA TYR A 75 4.64 2.71 10.39
C TYR A 75 5.79 2.83 11.40
N ASN A 76 5.78 1.97 12.43
CA ASN A 76 6.90 1.85 13.37
C ASN A 76 7.80 0.65 13.00
N PRO A 77 8.97 0.88 12.38
CA PRO A 77 9.86 -0.21 11.98
C PRO A 77 10.52 -0.94 13.14
N GLU A 78 10.50 -0.39 14.36
CA GLU A 78 11.04 -1.08 15.54
C GLU A 78 10.03 -2.07 16.12
N ASP A 79 8.73 -1.89 15.84
CA ASP A 79 7.68 -2.82 16.22
C ASP A 79 7.56 -3.94 15.18
N LYS A 80 7.73 -5.17 15.67
CA LYS A 80 7.67 -6.36 14.83
C LYS A 80 6.29 -6.54 14.19
N GLU A 81 5.21 -6.34 14.93
CA GLU A 81 3.85 -6.53 14.41
C GLU A 81 3.55 -5.53 13.29
N ASP A 82 4.03 -4.30 13.41
CA ASP A 82 3.93 -3.28 12.36
C ASP A 82 4.70 -3.69 11.09
N ARG A 83 5.94 -4.17 11.22
CA ARG A 83 6.72 -4.69 10.09
C ARG A 83 5.99 -5.82 9.38
N GLU A 84 5.51 -6.79 10.14
CA GLU A 84 4.81 -7.96 9.63
C GLU A 84 3.51 -7.58 8.92
N ARG A 85 2.71 -6.71 9.54
CA ARG A 85 1.46 -6.20 8.95
C ARG A 85 1.73 -5.41 7.67
N HIS A 86 2.75 -4.57 7.66
CA HIS A 86 3.10 -3.76 6.50
C HIS A 86 3.60 -4.63 5.33
N ALA A 87 4.45 -5.61 5.61
CA ALA A 87 4.94 -6.60 4.63
C ALA A 87 3.80 -7.42 4.00
N LEU A 88 2.88 -7.93 4.82
CA LEU A 88 1.72 -8.70 4.31
C LEU A 88 0.75 -7.83 3.53
N ASN A 89 0.55 -6.58 3.95
CA ASN A 89 -0.29 -5.64 3.21
C ASN A 89 0.30 -5.33 1.82
N TYR A 90 1.62 -5.14 1.74
CA TYR A 90 2.34 -4.93 0.47
C TYR A 90 2.19 -6.10 -0.50
N LEU A 91 2.13 -7.34 0.01
CA LEU A 91 1.95 -8.54 -0.81
C LEU A 91 0.49 -8.93 -1.03
N LYS A 92 -0.49 -8.24 -0.46
CA LYS A 92 -1.88 -8.71 -0.38
C LYS A 92 -2.52 -9.09 -1.72
N THR A 93 -2.14 -8.41 -2.80
CA THR A 93 -2.63 -8.70 -4.16
C THR A 93 -1.97 -9.93 -4.79
N ARG A 94 -0.71 -10.23 -4.42
CA ARG A 94 0.09 -11.33 -4.96
C ARG A 94 0.00 -12.60 -4.10
N CYS A 95 -0.10 -12.43 -2.79
CA CYS A 95 -0.10 -13.47 -1.78
C CYS A 95 -1.21 -13.17 -0.73
N PRO A 96 -2.50 -13.36 -1.08
CA PRO A 96 -3.62 -12.97 -0.21
C PRO A 96 -3.73 -13.79 1.08
N ALA A 97 -3.18 -15.00 1.08
CA ALA A 97 -3.06 -15.88 2.25
C ALA A 97 -1.62 -15.92 2.79
N GLY A 98 -0.84 -14.87 2.51
CA GLY A 98 0.56 -14.80 2.91
C GLY A 98 0.75 -14.93 4.41
N ARG A 99 1.76 -15.69 4.81
CA ARG A 99 2.21 -15.80 6.19
C ARG A 99 3.71 -15.62 6.27
N ILE A 100 4.17 -14.98 7.33
CA ILE A 100 5.60 -14.77 7.55
C ILE A 100 6.16 -16.06 8.15
N ILE A 101 7.21 -16.59 7.51
CA ILE A 101 7.85 -17.82 7.95
C ILE A 101 9.19 -17.55 8.64
N LYS A 102 9.79 -16.39 8.36
CA LYS A 102 11.07 -15.98 8.95
C LYS A 102 11.25 -14.46 8.81
N GLU A 103 11.94 -13.90 9.78
CA GLU A 103 12.50 -12.56 9.73
C GLU A 103 14.00 -12.66 10.04
N SER A 104 14.84 -11.92 9.32
CA SER A 104 16.26 -11.74 9.64
C SER A 104 16.56 -10.25 9.78
N VAL A 105 17.48 -9.91 10.68
CA VAL A 105 17.94 -8.53 10.88
C VAL A 105 19.38 -8.42 10.40
N ILE A 106 19.68 -7.39 9.63
CA ILE A 106 21.01 -7.05 9.16
C ILE A 106 21.34 -5.68 9.77
N GLU A 107 22.38 -5.63 10.59
CA GLU A 107 22.91 -4.36 11.08
C GLU A 107 23.70 -3.70 9.95
N THR A 108 23.23 -2.54 9.48
CA THR A 108 23.80 -1.82 8.34
C THR A 108 24.68 -0.65 8.76
N GLY A 109 24.74 -0.36 10.07
CA GLY A 109 25.65 0.61 10.65
C GLY A 109 24.97 1.54 11.62
N THR A 110 25.29 2.83 11.52
CA THR A 110 24.69 3.90 12.33
C THR A 110 24.20 4.98 11.37
N SER A 111 22.98 5.49 11.56
CA SER A 111 22.45 6.60 10.78
C SER A 111 23.13 7.91 11.15
N ASP A 112 22.94 8.95 10.34
CA ASP A 112 23.48 10.29 10.58
C ASP A 112 23.02 10.91 11.92
N LEU A 113 21.97 10.36 12.53
CA LEU A 113 21.43 10.75 13.83
C LEU A 113 21.96 9.91 15.00
N GLY A 114 22.99 9.08 14.78
CA GLY A 114 23.60 8.26 15.81
C GLY A 114 22.75 7.07 16.25
N ARG A 115 21.71 6.71 15.50
CA ARG A 115 20.86 5.54 15.79
C ARG A 115 21.37 4.31 15.04
N PRO A 116 21.24 3.09 15.59
CA PRO A 116 21.54 1.88 14.83
C PRO A 116 20.74 1.86 13.53
N ALA A 117 21.42 1.70 12.40
CA ALA A 117 20.81 1.46 11.11
C ALA A 117 20.63 -0.06 10.95
N ARG A 118 19.42 -0.48 10.61
CA ARG A 118 19.05 -1.88 10.45
C ARG A 118 18.23 -2.06 9.19
N THR A 119 18.44 -3.21 8.58
CA THR A 119 17.63 -3.70 7.47
C THR A 119 16.99 -5.02 7.88
N TYR A 120 15.68 -5.11 7.75
CA TYR A 120 14.90 -6.30 8.03
C TYR A 120 14.63 -7.04 6.73
N MET A 121 14.85 -8.36 6.74
CA MET A 121 14.48 -9.27 5.68
C MET A 121 13.28 -10.10 6.15
N ILE A 122 12.12 -9.88 5.55
CA ILE A 122 10.87 -10.59 5.85
C ILE A 122 10.65 -11.64 4.76
N TYR A 123 10.54 -12.91 5.15
CA TYR A 123 10.29 -14.02 4.23
C TYR A 123 8.85 -14.47 4.36
N VAL A 124 8.13 -14.45 3.24
CA VAL A 124 6.70 -14.75 3.18
C VAL A 124 6.47 -15.99 2.36
N LYS A 125 5.58 -16.85 2.87
CA LYS A 125 5.04 -18.00 2.18
C LYS A 125 3.58 -17.77 1.84
N CYS A 126 3.21 -18.17 0.63
CA CYS A 126 1.84 -18.50 0.27
C CYS A 126 1.66 -20.02 0.55
#